data_AF-A0A8D8UVB6-F1
#
_entry.id   AF-A0A8D8UVB6-F1
#
_cell.length_a   1.000
_cell.length_b   1.000
_cell.length_c   1.000
_cell.angle_alpha   90.00
_cell.angle_beta   90.00
_cell.angle_gamma   90.00
#
_symmetry.space_group_name_H-M   'P 1'
#
loop_
_entity.id
_entity.type
_entity.pdbx_description
1 polymer ?
#
loop_
_entity_poly.entity_id
_entity_poly.type
_entity_poly.pdbx_seq_one_letter_code
_entity_poly.pdbx_strand_id
1 'polypeptide(L)'
;MMHGPTKDLTMDILALNRRNTRLVTSLITGHCGLRKHLQTMGFHQDHIVCRLCGECEETATHVILECNSLLTWRLSVGLADPLQDIHGKHLTISSQSKCGTFSRRIFF
;
A
#
# COMPACT_ATOMS: atom_id res chain seq x y z
N MET A 1 11.31 -8.90 20.83
CA MET A 1 10.42 -8.23 21.81
C MET A 1 9.52 -7.28 21.04
N MET A 2 8.20 -7.36 21.18
CA MET A 2 7.31 -6.32 20.63
C MET A 2 7.35 -5.13 21.58
N HIS A 3 7.88 -4.01 21.11
CA HIS A 3 7.81 -2.75 21.84
C HIS A 3 6.35 -2.28 21.90
N GLY A 4 5.93 -1.76 23.06
CA GLY A 4 4.61 -1.15 23.20
C GLY A 4 4.46 0.08 22.30
N PRO A 5 3.21 0.53 22.05
CA PRO A 5 2.96 1.69 21.21
C PRO A 5 3.61 2.94 21.81
N THR A 6 4.21 3.78 20.96
CA THR A 6 4.73 5.08 21.40
C THR A 6 3.56 6.02 21.72
N LYS A 7 3.77 6.92 22.68
CA LYS A 7 2.73 7.88 23.08
C LYS A 7 2.32 8.78 21.91
N ASP A 8 3.29 9.22 21.12
CA ASP A 8 3.05 10.12 19.98
C ASP A 8 2.19 9.44 18.91
N LEU A 9 2.54 8.20 18.51
CA LEU A 9 1.75 7.42 17.55
C LEU A 9 0.32 7.18 18.07
N THR A 10 0.18 6.93 19.38
CA THR A 10 -1.13 6.74 20.00
C THR A 10 -1.98 8.01 19.87
N MET A 11 -1.40 9.17 20.15
CA MET A 11 -2.10 10.46 20.03
C MET A 11 -2.46 10.78 18.57
N ASP A 12 -1.57 10.50 17.62
CA ASP A 12 -1.82 10.69 16.19
C ASP A 12 -2.98 9.84 15.70
N ILE A 13 -3.02 8.55 16.09
CA ILE A 13 -4.11 7.64 15.73
C ILE A 13 -5.44 8.09 16.38
N LEU A 14 -5.41 8.56 17.63
CA LEU A 14 -6.59 9.07 18.33
C LEU A 14 -7.11 10.38 17.75
N ALA A 15 -6.24 11.19 17.14
CA ALA A 15 -6.63 12.43 16.45
C ALA A 15 -7.33 12.18 15.10
N LEU A 16 -7.23 10.96 14.54
CA LEU A 16 -7.92 10.62 13.30
C LEU A 16 -9.44 10.56 13.51
N ASN A 17 -10.18 11.05 12.52
CA ASN A 17 -11.61 10.79 12.48
C ASN A 17 -11.90 9.31 12.20
N ARG A 18 -13.11 8.85 12.55
CA ARG A 18 -13.54 7.45 12.39
C ARG A 18 -13.33 6.88 10.99
N ARG A 19 -13.46 7.71 9.93
CA ARG A 19 -13.25 7.28 8.55
C ARG A 19 -11.78 6.96 8.29
N ASN A 20 -10.88 7.83 8.73
CA ASN A 20 -9.44 7.66 8.56
C ASN A 20 -8.91 6.51 9.42
N THR A 21 -9.35 6.39 10.67
CA THR A 21 -8.99 5.24 11.52
C THR A 21 -9.39 3.93 10.87
N ARG A 22 -10.64 3.82 10.39
CA ARG A 22 -11.10 2.63 9.66
C ARG A 22 -10.23 2.34 8.45
N LEU A 23 -9.89 3.36 7.66
CA LEU A 23 -9.07 3.19 6.47
C LEU A 23 -7.67 2.66 6.81
N VAL A 24 -7.00 3.26 7.80
CA VAL A 24 -5.68 2.83 8.26
C VAL A 24 -5.73 1.40 8.81
N THR A 25 -6.71 1.09 9.67
CA THR A 25 -6.88 -0.26 10.21
C THR A 25 -7.11 -1.28 9.10
N SER A 26 -8.04 -1.01 8.18
CA SER A 26 -8.33 -1.88 7.02
C SER A 26 -7.15 -2.09 6.09
N LEU A 27 -6.29 -1.08 5.93
CA LEU A 27 -5.07 -1.19 5.15
C LEU A 27 -4.02 -2.06 5.84
N ILE A 28 -3.79 -1.84 7.14
CA ILE A 28 -2.81 -2.61 7.93
C ILE A 28 -3.24 -4.07 8.07
N THR A 29 -4.53 -4.33 8.29
CA THR A 29 -5.05 -5.71 8.43
C THR A 29 -5.38 -6.36 7.09
N GLY A 30 -5.18 -5.68 5.96
CA GLY A 30 -5.53 -6.20 4.63
C GLY A 30 -7.04 -6.32 4.35
N HIS A 31 -7.90 -5.89 5.27
CA HIS A 31 -9.36 -5.91 5.15
C HIS A 31 -9.93 -4.62 4.56
N CYS A 32 -9.40 -4.25 3.39
CA CYS A 32 -9.82 -3.09 2.62
C CYS A 32 -10.51 -3.54 1.32
N GLY A 33 -11.39 -2.70 0.77
CA GLY A 33 -12.11 -2.95 -0.49
C GLY A 33 -11.21 -2.82 -1.72
N LEU A 34 -10.07 -3.50 -1.72
CA LEU A 34 -9.14 -3.61 -2.83
C LEU A 34 -9.58 -4.75 -3.74
N ARG A 35 -9.38 -4.61 -5.05
CA ARG A 35 -9.85 -5.59 -6.03
C ARG A 35 -9.32 -6.99 -5.76
N LYS A 36 -8.07 -7.15 -5.29
CA LYS A 36 -7.55 -8.48 -4.94
C LYS A 36 -8.36 -9.13 -3.82
N HIS A 37 -8.61 -8.39 -2.74
CA HIS A 37 -9.38 -8.89 -1.60
C HIS A 37 -10.83 -9.19 -1.99
N LEU A 38 -11.47 -8.30 -2.76
CA LEU A 38 -12.82 -8.52 -3.27
C LEU A 38 -12.90 -9.73 -4.20
N GLN A 39 -11.88 -9.98 -5.02
CA GLN A 39 -11.81 -11.17 -5.88
C GLN A 39 -11.64 -12.45 -5.05
N THR A 40 -10.79 -12.44 -4.03
CA THR A 40 -10.65 -13.57 -3.10
C THR A 40 -11.97 -13.90 -2.39
N MET A 41 -12.77 -12.88 -2.05
CA MET A 41 -14.10 -13.07 -1.46
C MET A 41 -15.21 -13.42 -2.46
N GLY A 42 -14.91 -13.47 -3.77
CA GLY A 42 -15.89 -13.77 -4.81
C GLY A 42 -16.84 -12.61 -5.17
N PHE A 43 -16.59 -11.41 -4.66
CA PHE A 43 -17.38 -10.20 -4.96
C PHE A 43 -16.89 -9.43 -6.19
N HIS A 44 -15.71 -9.77 -6.72
CA HIS A 44 -15.12 -9.13 -7.90
C HIS A 44 -14.59 -10.19 -8.85
N GLN A 45 -15.08 -10.24 -10.09
CA GLN A 45 -14.66 -11.24 -11.08
C GLN A 45 -13.80 -10.65 -12.19
N ASP A 46 -13.73 -9.31 -12.29
CA ASP A 46 -12.98 -8.60 -13.31
C ASP A 46 -11.49 -8.48 -12.99
N HIS A 47 -10.77 -7.75 -13.84
CA HIS A 47 -9.34 -7.49 -13.68
C HIS A 47 -9.03 -6.85 -12.33
N ILE A 48 -8.03 -7.40 -11.64
CA ILE A 48 -7.57 -6.92 -10.32
C ILE A 48 -6.54 -5.81 -10.42
N VAL A 49 -6.53 -5.06 -11.52
CA VAL A 49 -5.55 -3.99 -11.71
C VAL A 49 -5.83 -2.85 -10.74
N CYS A 50 -4.75 -2.26 -10.23
CA CYS A 50 -4.74 -1.12 -9.34
C CYS A 50 -5.50 0.05 -9.96
N ARG A 51 -6.47 0.57 -9.20
CA ARG A 51 -7.28 1.72 -9.62
C ARG A 51 -6.48 3.02 -9.72
N LEU A 52 -5.30 3.08 -9.09
CA LEU A 52 -4.46 4.27 -9.04
C LEU A 52 -3.46 4.32 -10.19
N CYS A 53 -2.73 3.22 -10.45
CA CYS A 53 -1.69 3.19 -11.49
C CYS A 53 -2.11 2.46 -12.77
N GLY A 54 -3.12 1.58 -12.73
CA GLY A 54 -3.54 0.83 -13.91
C GLY A 54 -2.60 -0.32 -14.33
N GLU A 55 -1.52 -0.59 -13.61
CA GLU A 55 -0.46 -1.52 -14.06
C GLU A 55 -0.39 -2.83 -13.27
N CYS A 56 -0.56 -2.75 -11.95
CA CYS A 56 -0.26 -3.83 -10.99
C CYS A 56 -1.50 -4.43 -10.36
N GLU A 57 -1.40 -5.59 -9.69
CA GLU A 57 -2.49 -6.10 -8.85
C GLU A 57 -2.79 -5.13 -7.68
N GLU A 58 -4.07 -4.82 -7.46
CA GLU A 58 -4.51 -3.96 -6.36
C GLU A 58 -4.46 -4.72 -5.02
N THR A 59 -3.29 -4.67 -4.37
CA THR A 59 -3.06 -5.19 -3.01
C THR A 59 -2.74 -4.06 -2.03
N ALA A 60 -2.89 -4.30 -0.73
CA ALA A 60 -2.61 -3.28 0.28
C ALA A 60 -1.13 -2.88 0.24
N THR A 61 -0.24 -3.87 0.12
CA THR A 61 1.20 -3.67 -0.09
C THR A 61 1.48 -2.82 -1.31
N HIS A 62 0.86 -3.16 -2.46
CA HIS A 62 1.04 -2.39 -3.67
C HIS A 62 0.63 -0.92 -3.48
N VAL A 63 -0.58 -0.68 -2.95
CA VAL A 63 -1.09 0.69 -2.75
C VAL A 63 -0.18 1.48 -1.80
N ILE A 64 0.22 0.89 -0.67
CA ILE A 64 0.98 1.62 0.36
C ILE A 64 2.43 1.82 -0.08
N LEU A 65 3.11 0.79 -0.56
CA LEU A 65 4.58 0.79 -0.69
C LEU A 65 5.07 0.92 -2.14
N GLU A 66 4.33 0.41 -3.12
CA GLU A 66 4.88 0.22 -4.48
C GLU A 66 4.21 1.11 -5.54
N CYS A 67 3.00 1.61 -5.28
CA CYS A 67 2.21 2.27 -6.31
C CYS A 67 2.87 3.57 -6.79
N ASN A 68 3.22 3.64 -8.07
CA ASN A 68 3.88 4.79 -8.69
C ASN A 68 3.04 6.07 -8.59
N SER A 69 1.71 5.94 -8.67
CA SER A 69 0.79 7.08 -8.54
C SER A 69 0.84 7.74 -7.15
N LEU A 70 1.39 7.06 -6.14
CA LEU A 70 1.56 7.59 -4.78
C LEU A 70 3.01 7.92 -4.43
N LEU A 71 3.94 7.81 -5.38
CA LEU A 71 5.36 8.06 -5.14
C LEU A 71 5.62 9.47 -4.59
N THR A 72 5.09 10.50 -5.25
CA THR A 72 5.23 11.89 -4.81
C THR A 72 4.66 12.11 -3.41
N TRP A 73 3.54 11.46 -3.09
CA TRP A 73 2.94 11.55 -1.77
C TRP A 73 3.83 10.88 -0.71
N ARG A 74 4.34 9.67 -0.97
CA ARG A 74 5.28 8.98 -0.06
C ARG A 74 6.53 9.81 0.23
N LEU A 75 7.11 10.41 -0.81
CA LEU A 75 8.26 11.31 -0.68
C LEU A 75 7.93 12.52 0.22
N SER A 76 6.73 13.10 0.07
CA SER A 76 6.32 14.26 0.86
C SER A 76 6.16 13.98 2.36
N VAL A 77 5.84 12.73 2.73
CA VAL A 77 5.63 12.32 4.13
C VAL A 77 6.83 11.55 4.70
N GLY A 78 7.95 11.48 3.97
CA GLY A 78 9.17 10.81 4.42
C GLY A 78 9.08 9.27 4.49
N LEU A 79 8.11 8.67 3.80
CA LEU A 79 7.92 7.20 3.70
C LEU A 79 8.65 6.57 2.49
N ALA A 80 9.46 7.35 1.79
CA ALA A 80 10.32 6.82 0.73
C ALA A 80 11.48 6.05 1.35
N ASP A 81 11.60 4.76 1.00
CA ASP A 81 12.74 3.94 1.37
C ASP A 81 13.87 4.20 0.36
N PRO A 82 14.97 4.89 0.74
CA PRO A 82 16.01 5.23 -0.22
C PRO A 82 16.62 3.97 -0.86
N LEU A 83 16.70 2.83 -0.18
CA LEU A 83 17.31 1.64 -0.79
C LEU A 83 16.42 0.93 -1.82
N GLN A 84 15.08 0.99 -1.68
CA GLN A 84 14.15 0.38 -2.63
C GLN A 84 13.81 1.33 -3.78
N ASP A 85 13.82 2.64 -3.52
CA ASP A 85 13.59 3.68 -4.53
C ASP A 85 14.86 3.96 -5.37
N ILE A 86 16.08 3.78 -4.84
CA ILE A 86 17.34 4.04 -5.56
C ILE A 86 17.80 2.83 -6.40
N HIS A 87 17.55 1.58 -5.98
CA HIS A 87 17.81 0.40 -6.84
C HIS A 87 16.72 0.17 -7.91
N GLY A 88 15.73 1.05 -7.96
CA GLY A 88 14.62 1.06 -8.90
C GLY A 88 14.72 2.07 -10.04
N LYS A 89 15.92 2.26 -10.60
CA LYS A 89 16.20 2.94 -11.88
C LYS A 89 16.12 4.48 -11.86
N HIS A 90 17.22 5.06 -12.33
CA HIS A 90 17.27 6.19 -13.25
C HIS A 90 15.88 6.65 -13.73
N LEU A 91 15.56 7.92 -13.43
CA LEU A 91 14.47 8.69 -14.01
C LEU A 91 14.50 8.56 -15.55
N THR A 92 13.85 7.52 -16.08
CA THR A 92 13.45 7.49 -17.48
C THR A 92 11.95 7.39 -17.53
N ILE A 93 11.40 8.45 -18.09
CA ILE A 93 10.16 8.46 -18.86
C ILE A 93 10.28 7.32 -19.89
N SER A 94 9.96 6.10 -19.48
CA SER A 94 9.91 4.92 -20.34
C SER A 94 9.15 3.83 -19.61
N SER A 95 7.86 3.74 -19.89
CA SER A 95 7.11 2.49 -20.04
C SER A 95 7.92 1.23 -19.77
N GLN A 96 7.81 0.63 -18.58
CA GLN A 96 8.07 -0.80 -18.33
C GLN A 96 7.87 -1.17 -16.84
N SER A 97 6.62 -1.55 -16.54
CA SER A 97 6.25 -2.79 -15.83
C SER A 97 7.29 -3.34 -14.85
N LYS A 98 7.20 -2.98 -13.57
CA LYS A 98 7.85 -3.74 -12.50
C LYS A 98 6.94 -3.85 -11.28
N CYS A 99 5.90 -4.66 -11.45
CA CYS A 99 5.15 -5.18 -10.31
C CYS A 99 6.04 -6.21 -9.60
N GLY A 100 6.60 -5.85 -8.46
CA GLY A 100 7.42 -6.73 -7.65
C GLY A 100 6.57 -7.85 -7.05
N THR A 101 6.92 -9.11 -7.31
CA THR A 101 6.33 -10.26 -6.63
C THR A 101 6.90 -10.35 -5.21
N PHE A 102 6.33 -9.61 -4.25
CA PHE A 102 6.61 -9.89 -2.84
C PHE A 102 5.86 -11.16 -2.44
N SER A 103 6.64 -12.22 -2.27
CA SER A 103 6.18 -13.58 -2.01
C SER A 103 5.28 -13.64 -0.78
N ARG A 104 4.10 -14.23 -1.01
CA ARG A 104 3.08 -14.63 -0.04
C ARG A 104 3.70 -15.12 1.27
N ARG A 105 3.55 -14.36 2.35
CA ARG A 105 3.49 -14.91 3.72
C ARG A 105 2.55 -14.08 4.58
N ILE A 106 1.34 -14.63 4.70
CA ILE A 106 0.41 -14.51 5.84
C ILE A 106 -0.05 -13.08 6.12
N PHE A 107 -1.24 -12.73 5.65
CA PHE A 107 -2.30 -12.14 6.48
C PHE A 107 -3.63 -12.59 5.86
N PHE A 108 -4.35 -13.40 6.64
CA PHE A 108 -5.67 -13.96 6.31
C PHE A 108 -6.73 -12.87 6.26
#